data_AF-A0A6C0J0V7-F1
#
_entry.id   AF-A0A6C0J0V7-F1
#
_cell.length_a   1.000
_cell.length_b   1.000
_cell.length_c   1.000
_cell.angle_alpha   90.00
_cell.angle_beta   90.00
_cell.angle_gamma   90.00
#
_symmetry.space_group_name_H-M   'P 1'
#
loop_
_entity.id
_entity.type
_entity.pdbx_description
1 polymer ?
#
loop_
_entity_poly.entity_id
_entity_poly.type
_entity_poly.pdbx_seq_one_letter_code
_entity_poly.pdbx_strand_id
1 'polypeptide(L)'
;MKKKISLSSLYKNTKEKYDKSYSINMIKYDLVPQSLNESLINEFKETDGKTISYNFILKYFNTPNKMIIFKSKNITLRVIYKRNIDIDFIKESLKRCEIIIDIYNIKKHFEMYLIYSNMKKTLPKKRILESKHINSAYTYINKDDIFIIRKEEHEKVMIHEILHHVKNIQNDNWTNKNIADLKKHFNISNDCYLIPNEAVIELWAIIYNSIFVSLYKKMSVNKIIKEEIEHSVKNSKTILHLQSTYKDGIWNEKSNLYCYIVFKTILLYNLNKLFKIYTFPYDTNIITKYIINNSGFIIKSGLKKYKNTGFTFGYNTKSSSV
;
A
#
# COMPACT_ATOMS: atom_id res chain seq x y z
N MET A 1 23.98 21.30 -2.59
CA MET A 1 23.18 21.27 -3.84
C MET A 1 22.03 20.27 -3.65
N LYS A 2 20.77 20.72 -3.52
CA LYS A 2 19.62 19.81 -3.31
C LYS A 2 19.41 19.00 -4.59
N LYS A 3 19.57 17.67 -4.53
CA LYS A 3 19.37 16.78 -5.70
C LYS A 3 17.92 16.88 -6.14
N LYS A 4 17.67 17.41 -7.34
CA LYS A 4 16.30 17.60 -7.86
C LYS A 4 15.69 16.23 -8.14
N ILE A 5 14.58 15.93 -7.47
CA ILE A 5 13.85 14.67 -7.66
C ILE A 5 13.09 14.77 -8.99
N SER A 6 13.15 13.72 -9.79
CA SER A 6 12.32 13.57 -10.99
C SER A 6 12.00 12.10 -11.24
N LEU A 7 10.91 11.83 -11.94
CA LEU A 7 10.56 10.46 -12.33
C LEU A 7 11.68 9.81 -13.17
N SER A 8 12.32 10.58 -14.05
CA SER A 8 13.45 10.10 -14.87
C SER A 8 14.67 9.72 -14.02
N SER A 9 15.00 10.51 -12.99
CA SER A 9 16.11 10.23 -12.09
C SER A 9 15.85 8.98 -11.24
N LEU A 10 14.62 8.81 -10.75
CA LEU A 10 14.19 7.63 -10.01
C LEU A 10 14.23 6.39 -10.90
N TYR A 11 13.66 6.48 -12.10
CA TYR A 11 13.67 5.39 -13.08
C TYR A 11 15.10 4.94 -13.40
N LYS A 12 16.01 5.88 -13.69
CA LYS A 12 17.41 5.56 -14.00
C LYS A 12 18.09 4.82 -12.83
N ASN A 13 17.99 5.36 -11.61
CA ASN A 13 18.58 4.73 -10.43
C ASN A 13 18.00 3.33 -10.16
N THR A 14 16.67 3.19 -10.24
CA THR A 14 16.02 1.89 -10.05
C THR A 14 16.44 0.89 -11.13
N LYS A 15 16.53 1.32 -12.40
CA LYS A 15 16.96 0.46 -13.51
C LYS A 15 18.39 -0.06 -13.32
N GLU A 16 19.33 0.81 -12.94
CA GLU A 16 20.72 0.44 -12.67
C GLU A 16 20.86 -0.65 -11.59
N LYS A 17 19.93 -0.68 -10.62
CA LYS A 17 19.84 -1.75 -9.62
C LYS A 17 19.09 -2.97 -10.15
N TYR A 18 18.01 -2.76 -10.90
CA TYR A 18 17.16 -3.82 -11.43
C TYR A 18 17.90 -4.76 -12.39
N ASP A 19 18.86 -4.24 -13.15
CA ASP A 19 19.66 -5.04 -14.09
C ASP A 19 20.71 -5.92 -13.37
N LYS A 20 20.85 -5.79 -12.04
CA LYS A 20 21.74 -6.65 -11.23
C LYS A 20 21.07 -7.98 -10.90
N SER A 21 21.89 -9.00 -10.69
CA SER A 21 21.48 -10.29 -10.16
C SER A 21 21.26 -10.21 -8.65
N TYR A 22 20.17 -10.81 -8.19
CA TYR A 22 19.84 -10.96 -6.77
C TYR A 22 19.71 -12.45 -6.43
N SER A 23 20.42 -12.90 -5.41
CA SER A 23 20.47 -14.31 -5.00
C SER A 23 19.35 -14.61 -4.00
N ILE A 24 18.31 -15.29 -4.46
CA ILE A 24 17.17 -15.68 -3.63
C ILE A 24 17.23 -17.18 -3.37
N ASN A 25 17.46 -17.55 -2.11
CA ASN A 25 17.42 -18.93 -1.65
C ASN A 25 15.98 -19.34 -1.33
N MET A 26 15.62 -20.59 -1.62
CA MET A 26 14.26 -21.09 -1.48
C MET A 26 14.24 -22.44 -0.75
N ILE A 27 13.40 -22.55 0.26
CA ILE A 27 13.16 -23.81 1.01
C ILE A 27 11.67 -24.12 0.93
N LYS A 28 11.32 -25.32 0.44
CA LYS A 28 9.93 -25.77 0.30
C LYS A 28 9.55 -26.71 1.44
N TYR A 29 8.32 -26.57 1.92
CA TYR A 29 7.70 -27.45 2.89
C TYR A 29 6.37 -27.92 2.35
N ASP A 30 6.14 -29.24 2.35
CA ASP A 30 4.88 -29.83 1.93
C ASP A 30 3.72 -29.46 2.86
N LEU A 31 4.04 -29.20 4.14
CA LEU A 31 3.11 -28.68 5.14
C LEU A 31 3.78 -27.58 5.96
N VAL A 32 3.01 -26.57 6.35
CA VAL A 32 3.44 -25.58 7.35
C VAL A 32 3.84 -26.33 8.64
N PRO A 33 5.05 -26.12 9.18
CA PRO A 33 5.44 -26.74 10.45
C PRO A 33 4.44 -26.47 11.56
N GLN A 34 4.07 -27.49 12.34
CA GLN A 34 3.02 -27.38 13.34
C GLN A 34 3.25 -26.25 14.35
N SER A 35 4.48 -26.12 14.86
CA SER A 35 4.85 -25.05 15.79
C SER A 35 4.64 -23.64 15.20
N LEU A 36 4.97 -23.46 13.92
CA LEU A 36 4.72 -22.20 13.22
C LEU A 36 3.22 -21.96 13.02
N ASN A 37 2.47 -23.00 12.67
CA ASN A 37 1.02 -22.93 12.48
C ASN A 37 0.31 -22.49 13.78
N GLU A 38 0.68 -23.09 14.91
CA GLU A 38 0.16 -22.75 16.24
C GLU A 38 0.54 -21.32 16.64
N SER A 39 1.80 -20.91 16.43
CA SER A 39 2.27 -19.55 16.68
C SER A 39 1.45 -18.52 15.88
N LEU A 40 1.23 -18.77 14.59
CA LEU A 40 0.45 -17.88 13.73
C LEU A 40 -1.00 -17.79 14.22
N ILE A 41 -1.65 -18.91 14.51
CA ILE A 41 -3.03 -18.92 15.03
C ILE A 41 -3.14 -18.07 16.31
N ASN A 42 -2.22 -18.26 17.25
CA ASN A 42 -2.21 -17.50 18.49
C ASN A 42 -2.01 -16.00 18.26
N GLU A 43 -1.09 -15.65 17.36
CA GLU A 43 -0.85 -14.26 16.98
C GLU A 43 -2.10 -13.63 16.35
N PHE A 44 -2.77 -14.31 15.42
CA PHE A 44 -4.00 -13.82 14.82
C PHE A 44 -5.16 -13.70 15.82
N LYS A 45 -5.21 -14.53 16.87
CA LYS A 45 -6.23 -14.47 17.93
C LYS A 45 -6.25 -13.11 18.62
N GLU A 46 -5.08 -12.50 18.82
CA GLU A 46 -4.93 -11.18 19.44
C GLU A 46 -5.49 -10.03 18.56
N THR A 47 -5.75 -10.31 17.27
CA THR A 47 -6.25 -9.33 16.30
C THR A 47 -7.73 -9.47 15.95
N ASP A 48 -8.44 -10.38 16.61
CA ASP A 48 -9.84 -10.66 16.28
C ASP A 48 -10.70 -9.39 16.31
N GLY A 49 -11.51 -9.22 15.27
CA GLY A 49 -12.40 -8.07 15.11
C GLY A 49 -11.74 -6.75 14.70
N LYS A 50 -10.42 -6.60 14.80
CA LYS A 50 -9.70 -5.35 14.44
C LYS A 50 -9.28 -5.32 12.97
N THR A 51 -8.67 -6.41 12.50
CA THR A 51 -8.06 -6.46 11.16
C THR A 51 -8.63 -7.59 10.34
N ILE A 52 -8.71 -8.81 10.90
CA ILE A 52 -9.22 -10.01 10.23
C ILE A 52 -10.06 -10.81 11.22
N SER A 53 -11.07 -11.52 10.70
CA SER A 53 -11.87 -12.41 11.53
C SER A 53 -11.06 -13.62 11.96
N TYR A 54 -10.97 -13.86 13.27
CA TYR A 54 -10.27 -15.03 13.81
C TYR A 54 -10.88 -16.35 13.35
N ASN A 55 -12.19 -16.42 13.18
CA ASN A 55 -12.87 -17.60 12.62
C ASN A 55 -12.37 -17.93 11.20
N PHE A 56 -12.07 -16.91 10.39
CA PHE A 56 -11.47 -17.14 9.08
C PHE A 56 -10.06 -17.72 9.22
N ILE A 57 -9.23 -17.16 10.10
CA ILE A 57 -7.87 -17.63 10.36
C ILE A 57 -7.89 -19.09 10.82
N LEU A 58 -8.70 -19.43 11.83
CA LEU A 58 -8.86 -20.80 12.30
C LEU A 58 -9.23 -21.73 11.15
N LYS A 59 -10.23 -21.37 10.35
CA LYS A 59 -10.62 -22.17 9.17
C LYS A 59 -9.48 -22.29 8.14
N TYR A 60 -8.66 -21.27 7.98
CA TYR A 60 -7.56 -21.28 7.02
C TYR A 60 -6.40 -22.17 7.49
N PHE A 61 -5.98 -22.03 8.75
CA PHE A 61 -4.83 -22.72 9.33
C PHE A 61 -5.16 -24.11 9.91
N ASN A 62 -6.43 -24.43 10.15
CA ASN A 62 -6.89 -25.79 10.50
C ASN A 62 -7.05 -26.71 9.28
N THR A 63 -6.54 -26.29 8.12
CA THR A 63 -6.50 -27.14 6.93
C THR A 63 -5.07 -27.21 6.43
N PRO A 64 -4.66 -28.30 5.75
CA PRO A 64 -3.31 -28.42 5.21
C PRO A 64 -2.94 -27.23 4.31
N ASN A 65 -1.87 -26.53 4.68
CA ASN A 65 -1.26 -25.45 3.90
C ASN A 65 0.17 -25.83 3.56
N LYS A 66 0.61 -25.51 2.35
CA LYS A 66 2.02 -25.60 1.93
C LYS A 66 2.74 -24.32 2.32
N MET A 67 4.07 -24.40 2.42
CA MET A 67 4.90 -23.22 2.68
C MET A 67 6.15 -23.20 1.81
N ILE A 68 6.50 -22.01 1.32
CA ILE A 68 7.84 -21.74 0.78
C ILE A 68 8.46 -20.61 1.58
N ILE A 69 9.70 -20.79 2.01
CA ILE A 69 10.53 -19.73 2.59
C ILE A 69 11.48 -19.24 1.50
N PHE A 70 11.40 -17.96 1.18
CA PHE A 70 12.38 -17.25 0.38
C PHE A 70 13.28 -16.45 1.32
N LYS A 71 14.59 -16.62 1.20
CA LYS A 71 15.58 -15.83 1.94
C LYS A 71 16.42 -15.06 0.96
N SER A 72 16.52 -13.76 1.18
CA SER A 72 17.45 -12.93 0.43
C SER A 72 17.94 -11.76 1.25
N LYS A 73 19.25 -11.53 1.25
CA LYS A 73 19.95 -10.46 2.00
C LYS A 73 19.30 -10.13 3.35
N ASN A 74 18.40 -9.14 3.37
CA ASN A 74 17.75 -8.58 4.56
C ASN A 74 16.25 -8.93 4.66
N ILE A 75 15.75 -9.92 3.93
CA ILE A 75 14.34 -10.29 3.90
C ILE A 75 14.21 -11.82 4.01
N THR A 76 13.37 -12.25 4.94
CA THR A 76 12.82 -13.62 4.98
C THR A 76 11.33 -13.52 4.66
N LEU A 77 10.92 -14.08 3.52
CA LEU A 77 9.53 -14.11 3.08
C LEU A 77 8.98 -15.53 3.19
N ARG A 78 8.00 -15.72 4.08
CA ARG A 78 7.25 -16.97 4.23
C ARG A 78 5.96 -16.88 3.45
N VAL A 79 5.83 -17.69 2.41
CA VAL A 79 4.63 -17.78 1.59
C VAL A 79 3.83 -19.00 2.01
N ILE A 80 2.63 -18.77 2.53
CA ILE A 80 1.70 -19.81 2.97
C ILE A 80 0.55 -19.88 1.97
N TYR A 81 0.28 -21.06 1.42
CA TYR A 81 -0.63 -21.22 0.29
C TYR A 81 -1.29 -22.60 0.24
N LYS A 82 -2.48 -22.63 -0.37
CA LYS A 82 -3.25 -23.88 -0.64
C LYS A 82 -3.21 -24.31 -2.09
N ARG A 83 -3.12 -23.34 -3.00
CA ARG A 83 -3.19 -23.54 -4.46
C ARG A 83 -1.88 -23.13 -5.10
N ASN A 84 -1.63 -23.58 -6.33
CA ASN A 84 -0.44 -23.22 -7.07
C ASN A 84 -0.18 -21.71 -7.06
N ILE A 85 1.10 -21.38 -6.85
CA ILE A 85 1.62 -20.02 -6.78
C ILE A 85 2.63 -19.81 -7.90
N ASP A 86 2.69 -18.58 -8.40
CA ASP A 86 3.70 -18.16 -9.34
C ASP A 86 4.99 -17.84 -8.57
N ILE A 87 5.92 -18.80 -8.56
CA ILE A 87 7.19 -18.71 -7.82
C ILE A 87 8.06 -17.61 -8.41
N ASP A 88 8.07 -17.44 -9.73
CA ASP A 88 8.90 -16.45 -10.41
C ASP A 88 8.40 -15.04 -10.14
N PHE A 89 7.08 -14.84 -10.12
CA PHE A 89 6.50 -13.56 -9.69
C PHE A 89 6.82 -13.24 -8.22
N ILE A 90 6.81 -14.22 -7.32
CA ILE A 90 7.20 -14.00 -5.92
C ILE A 90 8.67 -13.60 -5.81
N LYS A 91 9.57 -14.28 -6.52
CA LYS A 91 10.98 -13.91 -6.59
C LYS A 91 11.17 -12.51 -7.14
N GLU A 92 10.41 -12.16 -8.17
CA GLU A 92 10.40 -10.81 -8.75
C GLU A 92 9.90 -9.76 -7.73
N SER A 93 8.84 -10.03 -6.97
CA SER A 93 8.37 -9.16 -5.88
C SER A 93 9.43 -8.97 -4.80
N LEU A 94 10.15 -10.03 -4.42
CA LEU A 94 11.23 -9.98 -3.44
C LEU A 94 12.43 -9.17 -3.95
N LYS A 95 12.82 -9.38 -5.22
CA LYS A 95 13.86 -8.57 -5.89
C LYS A 95 13.55 -7.07 -5.84
N ARG A 96 12.30 -6.68 -6.09
CA ARG A 96 11.87 -5.26 -6.02
C ARG A 96 12.09 -4.68 -4.62
N CYS A 97 11.77 -5.46 -3.59
CA CYS A 97 11.97 -5.08 -2.20
C CYS A 97 13.46 -4.88 -1.87
N GLU A 98 14.32 -5.78 -2.32
CA GLU A 98 15.77 -5.65 -2.15
C GLU A 98 16.35 -4.44 -2.86
N ILE A 99 15.85 -4.10 -4.05
CA ILE A 99 16.27 -2.88 -4.75
C ILE A 99 15.92 -1.64 -3.92
N ILE A 100 14.76 -1.58 -3.29
CA ILE A 100 14.40 -0.47 -2.38
C ILE A 100 15.34 -0.42 -1.17
N ILE A 101 15.61 -1.58 -0.55
CA ILE A 101 16.59 -1.70 0.54
C ILE A 101 17.96 -1.18 0.11
N ASP A 102 18.42 -1.50 -1.09
CA ASP A 102 19.71 -1.05 -1.63
C ASP A 102 19.73 0.44 -1.98
N ILE A 103 18.65 0.97 -2.57
CA ILE A 103 18.53 2.40 -2.92
C ILE A 103 18.63 3.28 -1.67
N TYR A 104 18.00 2.84 -0.57
CA TYR A 104 17.94 3.60 0.67
C TYR A 104 18.91 3.12 1.75
N ASN A 105 19.75 2.13 1.44
CA ASN A 105 20.74 1.55 2.35
C ASN A 105 20.12 1.09 3.69
N ILE A 106 18.96 0.44 3.63
CA ILE A 106 18.24 -0.06 4.81
C ILE A 106 19.02 -1.24 5.40
N LYS A 107 19.32 -1.18 6.71
CA LYS A 107 20.08 -2.23 7.42
C LYS A 107 19.22 -3.24 8.18
N LYS A 108 17.94 -2.90 8.39
CA LYS A 108 16.98 -3.76 9.10
C LYS A 108 16.72 -5.05 8.32
N HIS A 109 16.58 -6.16 9.05
CA HIS A 109 16.04 -7.41 8.52
C HIS A 109 14.51 -7.40 8.60
N PHE A 110 13.84 -7.90 7.56
CA PHE A 110 12.40 -7.97 7.45
C PHE A 110 11.93 -9.42 7.46
N GLU A 111 11.12 -9.78 8.44
CA GLU A 111 10.37 -11.03 8.43
C GLU A 111 8.97 -10.73 7.86
N MET A 112 8.64 -11.37 6.74
CA MET A 112 7.38 -11.14 6.03
C MET A 112 6.60 -12.44 5.86
N TYR A 113 5.30 -12.38 6.10
CA TYR A 113 4.36 -13.48 5.94
C TYR A 113 3.35 -13.15 4.85
N LEU A 114 3.43 -13.83 3.71
CA LEU A 114 2.48 -13.73 2.62
C LEU A 114 1.52 -14.92 2.65
N ILE A 115 0.32 -14.69 3.14
CA ILE A 115 -0.73 -15.70 3.29
C ILE A 115 -1.70 -15.54 2.12
N TYR A 116 -1.66 -16.46 1.15
CA TYR A 116 -2.58 -16.45 0.02
C TYR A 116 -3.95 -16.98 0.41
N SER A 117 -4.72 -16.10 1.06
CA SER A 117 -6.15 -16.30 1.28
C SER A 117 -6.98 -15.92 0.06
N ASN A 118 -8.21 -16.45 -0.01
CA ASN A 118 -9.21 -16.04 -1.01
C ASN A 118 -10.04 -14.83 -0.54
N MET A 119 -9.60 -14.10 0.51
CA MET A 119 -10.36 -12.97 1.04
C MET A 119 -10.33 -11.79 0.08
N LYS A 120 -11.51 -11.29 -0.29
CA LYS A 120 -11.65 -10.08 -1.13
C LYS A 120 -11.93 -8.84 -0.27
N LYS A 121 -11.52 -7.66 -0.76
CA LYS A 121 -11.93 -6.35 -0.20
C LYS A 121 -13.42 -6.12 -0.48
N THR A 122 -14.21 -5.80 0.55
CA THR A 122 -15.63 -5.45 0.41
C THR A 122 -15.93 -4.16 1.17
N LEU A 123 -16.51 -3.17 0.49
CA LEU A 123 -16.98 -1.95 1.15
C LEU A 123 -18.36 -2.21 1.78
N PRO A 124 -18.55 -1.85 3.06
CA PRO A 124 -19.87 -1.90 3.67
C PRO A 124 -20.80 -0.86 3.02
N LYS A 125 -22.07 -1.22 2.81
CA LYS A 125 -23.09 -0.32 2.23
C LYS A 125 -23.57 0.76 3.22
N LYS A 126 -23.53 0.50 4.53
CA LYS A 126 -24.10 1.37 5.59
C LYS A 126 -23.37 1.27 6.94
N ARG A 127 -22.02 1.33 6.94
CA ARG A 127 -21.21 1.33 8.19
C ARG A 127 -19.96 2.21 8.04
N ILE A 128 -19.40 2.60 9.18
CA ILE A 128 -18.08 3.26 9.26
C ILE A 128 -17.04 2.35 8.62
N LEU A 129 -16.15 2.94 7.82
CA LEU A 129 -15.05 2.21 7.22
C LEU A 129 -13.97 1.91 8.26
N GLU A 130 -13.73 0.62 8.44
CA GLU A 130 -12.70 0.05 9.31
C GLU A 130 -11.65 -0.71 8.49
N SER A 131 -10.47 -0.93 9.09
CA SER A 131 -9.29 -1.51 8.46
C SER A 131 -9.56 -2.86 7.79
N LYS A 132 -10.41 -3.70 8.41
CA LYS A 132 -10.80 -5.01 7.86
C LYS A 132 -11.41 -4.97 6.45
N HIS A 133 -12.05 -3.86 6.09
CA HIS A 133 -12.71 -3.72 4.78
C HIS A 133 -11.69 -3.50 3.65
N ILE A 134 -10.48 -3.01 3.95
CA ILE A 134 -9.61 -2.40 2.93
C ILE A 134 -8.14 -2.81 3.05
N ASN A 135 -7.61 -2.98 4.27
CA ASN A 135 -6.19 -3.28 4.47
C ASN A 135 -5.87 -4.70 3.99
N SER A 136 -4.97 -4.83 3.01
CA SER A 136 -4.48 -6.12 2.50
C SER A 136 -3.36 -6.71 3.36
N ALA A 137 -2.74 -5.87 4.18
CA ALA A 137 -1.72 -6.23 5.13
C ALA A 137 -1.94 -5.53 6.45
N TYR A 138 -1.25 -6.03 7.47
CA TYR A 138 -1.07 -5.30 8.70
C TYR A 138 0.31 -5.60 9.28
N THR A 139 0.87 -4.59 9.91
CA THR A 139 2.10 -4.63 10.69
C THR A 139 1.73 -4.42 12.15
N TYR A 140 2.32 -5.18 13.06
CA TYR A 140 2.15 -4.91 14.49
C TYR A 140 3.04 -3.74 14.88
N ILE A 141 2.54 -2.85 15.74
CA ILE A 141 3.33 -1.76 16.31
C ILE A 141 4.47 -2.31 17.20
N ASN A 142 4.30 -3.52 17.74
CA ASN A 142 5.20 -4.12 18.73
C ASN A 142 6.09 -5.25 18.16
N LYS A 143 5.99 -5.56 16.87
CA LYS A 143 6.84 -6.57 16.20
C LYS A 143 7.18 -6.12 14.78
N ASP A 144 8.39 -6.43 14.35
CA ASP A 144 8.91 -6.10 13.02
C ASP A 144 8.36 -7.00 11.90
N ASP A 145 7.39 -7.87 12.22
CA ASP A 145 6.78 -8.83 11.31
C ASP A 145 5.70 -8.17 10.44
N ILE A 146 5.77 -8.40 9.13
CA ILE A 146 4.82 -7.87 8.14
C ILE A 146 3.90 -8.99 7.67
N PHE A 147 2.59 -8.88 7.90
CA PHE A 147 1.60 -9.86 7.45
C PHE A 147 0.80 -9.35 6.26
N ILE A 148 0.86 -10.04 5.13
CA ILE A 148 0.12 -9.74 3.90
C ILE A 148 -0.81 -10.90 3.60
N ILE A 149 -2.12 -10.68 3.68
CA ILE A 149 -3.10 -11.79 3.76
C ILE A 149 -3.98 -11.87 2.50
N ARG A 150 -3.81 -10.92 1.58
CA ARG A 150 -4.47 -10.95 0.29
C ARG A 150 -3.45 -11.13 -0.81
N LYS A 151 -3.78 -11.96 -1.80
CA LYS A 151 -2.93 -12.20 -2.98
C LYS A 151 -2.80 -10.94 -3.83
N GLU A 152 -3.84 -10.11 -3.91
CA GLU A 152 -3.84 -8.93 -4.77
C GLU A 152 -2.93 -7.82 -4.23
N GLU A 153 -2.12 -7.24 -5.12
CA GLU A 153 -1.23 -6.10 -4.87
C GLU A 153 -0.14 -6.33 -3.81
N HIS A 154 0.17 -7.59 -3.46
CA HIS A 154 1.16 -7.90 -2.43
C HIS A 154 2.53 -7.27 -2.73
N GLU A 155 2.93 -7.18 -4.00
CA GLU A 155 4.19 -6.59 -4.43
C GLU A 155 4.30 -5.10 -4.05
N LYS A 156 3.20 -4.34 -4.19
CA LYS A 156 3.15 -2.93 -3.80
C LYS A 156 3.11 -2.79 -2.29
N VAL A 157 2.37 -3.66 -1.62
CA VAL A 157 2.24 -3.66 -0.16
C VAL A 157 3.59 -3.97 0.51
N MET A 158 4.34 -4.96 0.02
CA MET A 158 5.69 -5.21 0.54
C MET A 158 6.60 -3.97 0.40
N ILE A 159 6.53 -3.27 -0.74
CA ILE A 159 7.27 -2.02 -0.95
C ILE A 159 6.79 -0.94 0.04
N HIS A 160 5.48 -0.81 0.25
CA HIS A 160 4.88 0.14 1.19
C HIS A 160 5.45 -0.04 2.61
N GLU A 161 5.43 -1.27 3.13
CA GLU A 161 5.93 -1.57 4.48
C GLU A 161 7.45 -1.30 4.61
N ILE A 162 8.24 -1.61 3.57
CA ILE A 162 9.68 -1.27 3.56
C ILE A 162 9.89 0.25 3.57
N LEU A 163 9.05 1.02 2.88
CA LEU A 163 9.18 2.48 2.78
C LEU A 163 8.94 3.18 4.13
N HIS A 164 8.18 2.59 5.06
CA HIS A 164 8.07 3.08 6.44
C HIS A 164 9.42 3.10 7.18
N HIS A 165 10.42 2.33 6.71
CA HIS A 165 11.78 2.33 7.27
C HIS A 165 12.75 3.28 6.57
N VAL A 166 12.28 4.05 5.58
CA VAL A 166 13.10 5.06 4.90
C VAL A 166 12.94 6.39 5.63
N LYS A 167 13.92 6.78 6.46
CA LYS A 167 13.91 8.01 7.28
C LYS A 167 13.57 9.31 6.53
N ASN A 168 13.89 9.36 5.24
CA ASN A 168 13.64 10.54 4.41
C ASN A 168 12.20 10.58 3.83
N ILE A 169 11.46 9.46 3.91
CA ILE A 169 10.09 9.34 3.43
C ILE A 169 9.12 9.21 4.61
N GLN A 170 9.45 8.40 5.62
CA GLN A 170 8.70 8.32 6.86
C GLN A 170 8.88 9.63 7.64
N ASN A 171 7.80 10.38 7.85
CA ASN A 171 7.83 11.62 8.62
C ASN A 171 6.56 11.80 9.44
N ASP A 172 6.70 11.56 10.74
CA ASP A 172 5.60 11.64 11.72
C ASP A 172 5.45 13.03 12.35
N ASN A 173 6.20 14.05 11.88
CA ASN A 173 6.20 15.42 12.41
C ASN A 173 5.03 16.28 11.92
N TRP A 174 3.86 15.68 11.69
CA TRP A 174 2.64 16.41 11.35
C TRP A 174 2.08 17.08 12.59
N THR A 175 1.97 18.41 12.57
CA THR A 175 1.47 19.16 13.73
C THR A 175 -0.05 19.05 13.86
N ASN A 176 -0.59 19.25 15.07
CA ASN A 176 -2.05 19.33 15.30
C ASN A 176 -2.72 20.36 14.39
N LYS A 177 -2.03 21.46 14.08
CA LYS A 177 -2.50 22.47 13.12
C LYS A 177 -2.64 21.89 11.71
N ASN A 178 -1.65 21.13 11.23
CA ASN A 178 -1.72 20.50 9.92
C ASN A 178 -2.90 19.53 9.81
N ILE A 179 -3.10 18.72 10.85
CA ILE A 179 -4.23 17.78 10.92
C ILE A 179 -5.56 18.53 10.94
N ALA A 180 -5.69 19.59 11.74
CA ALA A 180 -6.88 20.42 11.81
C ALA A 180 -7.19 21.11 10.47
N ASP A 181 -6.17 21.66 9.80
CA ASP A 181 -6.32 22.32 8.50
C ASP A 181 -6.82 21.33 7.43
N LEU A 182 -6.27 20.11 7.40
CA LEU A 182 -6.75 19.05 6.50
C LEU A 182 -8.18 18.64 6.84
N LYS A 183 -8.48 18.37 8.11
CA LYS A 183 -9.82 17.94 8.53
C LYS A 183 -10.88 18.98 8.16
N LYS A 184 -10.59 20.26 8.44
CA LYS A 184 -11.46 21.38 8.08
C LYS A 184 -11.67 21.47 6.57
N HIS A 185 -10.60 21.42 5.77
CA HIS A 185 -10.70 21.59 4.32
C HIS A 185 -11.49 20.46 3.64
N PHE A 186 -11.34 19.22 4.13
CA PHE A 186 -11.96 18.04 3.53
C PHE A 186 -13.25 17.58 4.24
N ASN A 187 -13.77 18.37 5.17
CA ASN A 187 -14.94 18.05 5.99
C ASN A 187 -14.84 16.67 6.67
N ILE A 188 -13.72 16.42 7.36
CA ILE A 188 -13.46 15.19 8.11
C ILE A 188 -13.71 15.44 9.59
N SER A 189 -14.34 14.47 10.27
CA SER A 189 -14.62 14.53 11.70
C SER A 189 -13.36 14.77 12.53
N ASN A 190 -13.50 15.55 13.60
CA ASN A 190 -12.43 15.76 14.58
C ASN A 190 -12.03 14.46 15.28
N ASP A 191 -12.96 13.52 15.43
CA ASP A 191 -12.73 12.21 16.07
C ASP A 191 -12.02 11.20 15.14
N CYS A 192 -11.94 11.50 13.84
CA CYS A 192 -11.26 10.65 12.88
C CYS A 192 -9.75 10.70 13.15
N TYR A 193 -9.13 9.55 13.44
CA TYR A 193 -7.67 9.46 13.50
C TYR A 193 -7.11 9.52 12.07
N LEU A 194 -6.24 10.50 11.82
CA LEU A 194 -5.74 10.81 10.48
C LEU A 194 -4.22 10.82 10.51
N ILE A 195 -3.59 9.98 9.69
CA ILE A 195 -2.14 9.87 9.55
C ILE A 195 -1.75 10.26 8.11
N PRO A 196 -1.52 11.55 7.81
CA PRO A 196 -1.23 12.00 6.43
C PRO A 196 0.06 11.42 5.86
N ASN A 197 1.00 10.97 6.70
CA ASN A 197 2.21 10.27 6.27
C ASN A 197 1.89 9.01 5.42
N GLU A 198 0.78 8.32 5.70
CA GLU A 198 0.32 7.18 4.90
C GLU A 198 0.09 7.53 3.42
N ALA A 199 -0.36 8.74 3.14
CA ALA A 199 -0.55 9.22 1.77
C ALA A 199 0.80 9.39 1.04
N VAL A 200 1.84 9.78 1.77
CA VAL A 200 3.19 9.96 1.23
C VAL A 200 3.86 8.61 1.01
N ILE A 201 3.75 7.68 1.96
CA ILE A 201 4.26 6.31 1.81
C ILE A 201 3.59 5.62 0.62
N GLU A 202 2.26 5.68 0.52
CA GLU A 202 1.52 5.08 -0.59
C GLU A 202 1.86 5.73 -1.94
N LEU A 203 2.10 7.05 -1.97
CA LEU A 203 2.58 7.74 -3.18
C LEU A 203 3.91 7.15 -3.66
N TRP A 204 4.89 7.01 -2.76
CA TRP A 204 6.19 6.45 -3.10
C TRP A 204 6.11 4.97 -3.49
N ALA A 205 5.28 4.19 -2.80
CA ALA A 205 5.03 2.80 -3.16
C ALA A 205 4.49 2.67 -4.59
N ILE A 206 3.55 3.54 -4.98
CA ILE A 206 3.01 3.57 -6.35
C ILE A 206 4.07 3.98 -7.36
N ILE A 207 4.88 5.00 -7.08
CA ILE A 207 5.94 5.44 -8.01
C ILE A 207 6.93 4.31 -8.26
N TYR A 208 7.42 3.67 -7.20
CA TYR A 208 8.37 2.56 -7.33
C TYR A 208 7.75 1.33 -7.99
N ASN A 209 6.55 0.93 -7.58
CA ASN A 209 5.86 -0.19 -8.22
C ASN A 209 5.62 0.09 -9.71
N SER A 210 5.25 1.32 -10.09
CA SER A 210 5.09 1.71 -11.50
C SER A 210 6.40 1.59 -12.29
N ILE A 211 7.53 1.98 -11.70
CA ILE A 211 8.84 1.81 -12.31
C ILE A 211 9.18 0.31 -12.47
N PHE A 212 8.94 -0.50 -11.45
CA PHE A 212 9.21 -1.94 -11.53
C PHE A 212 8.32 -2.64 -12.56
N VAL A 213 7.03 -2.32 -12.63
CA VAL A 213 6.13 -2.83 -13.66
C VAL A 213 6.59 -2.38 -15.05
N SER A 214 7.05 -1.13 -15.19
CA SER A 214 7.64 -0.62 -16.43
C SER A 214 8.84 -1.45 -16.87
N LEU A 215 9.76 -1.77 -15.95
CA LEU A 215 10.95 -2.57 -16.23
C LEU A 215 10.60 -4.03 -16.56
N TYR A 216 9.77 -4.67 -15.72
CA TYR A 216 9.35 -6.06 -15.88
C TYR A 216 8.58 -6.29 -17.19
N LYS A 217 7.63 -5.41 -17.52
CA LYS A 217 6.79 -5.52 -18.73
C LYS A 217 7.36 -4.80 -19.95
N LYS A 218 8.52 -4.14 -19.82
CA LYS A 218 9.13 -3.28 -20.88
C LYS A 218 8.16 -2.23 -21.42
N MET A 219 7.36 -1.63 -20.53
CA MET A 219 6.37 -0.60 -20.86
C MET A 219 6.86 0.79 -20.45
N SER A 220 6.25 1.85 -21.00
CA SER A 220 6.53 3.23 -20.57
C SER A 220 6.04 3.48 -19.13
N VAL A 221 6.93 3.91 -18.24
CA VAL A 221 6.57 4.31 -16.87
C VAL A 221 5.55 5.46 -16.85
N ASN A 222 5.62 6.37 -17.82
CA ASN A 222 4.66 7.47 -17.92
C ASN A 222 3.25 6.96 -18.24
N LYS A 223 3.13 5.90 -19.07
CA LYS A 223 1.85 5.26 -19.36
C LYS A 223 1.26 4.62 -18.11
N ILE A 224 2.09 3.87 -17.35
CA ILE A 224 1.65 3.22 -16.12
C ILE A 224 1.22 4.24 -15.07
N ILE A 225 2.01 5.31 -14.86
CA ILE A 225 1.65 6.39 -13.92
C ILE A 225 0.34 7.07 -14.34
N LYS A 226 0.08 7.25 -15.63
CA LYS A 226 -1.20 7.79 -16.12
C LYS A 226 -2.37 6.87 -15.77
N GLU A 227 -2.22 5.56 -15.98
CA GLU A 227 -3.23 4.55 -15.62
C GLU A 227 -3.47 4.54 -14.09
N GLU A 228 -2.41 4.64 -13.28
CA GLU A 228 -2.49 4.77 -11.83
C GLU A 228 -3.23 6.04 -11.39
N ILE A 229 -2.99 7.17 -12.06
CA ILE A 229 -3.72 8.42 -11.81
C ILE A 229 -5.20 8.25 -12.11
N GLU A 230 -5.56 7.68 -13.27
CA GLU A 230 -6.96 7.47 -13.66
C GLU A 230 -7.69 6.56 -12.67
N HIS A 231 -7.05 5.45 -12.28
CA HIS A 231 -7.57 4.54 -11.26
C HIS A 231 -7.73 5.23 -9.89
N SER A 232 -6.71 5.98 -9.46
CA SER A 232 -6.71 6.72 -8.20
C SER A 232 -7.82 7.76 -8.14
N VAL A 233 -8.05 8.51 -9.23
CA VAL A 233 -9.15 9.48 -9.35
C VAL A 233 -10.51 8.79 -9.26
N LYS A 234 -10.70 7.64 -9.92
CA LYS A 234 -11.94 6.86 -9.82
C LYS A 234 -12.21 6.46 -8.37
N ASN A 235 -11.20 5.92 -7.67
CA ASN A 235 -11.36 5.50 -6.28
C ASN A 235 -11.65 6.67 -5.35
N SER A 236 -10.95 7.79 -5.50
CA SER A 236 -11.24 8.99 -4.69
C SER A 236 -12.64 9.54 -4.93
N LYS A 237 -13.15 9.52 -6.16
CA LYS A 237 -14.54 9.90 -6.44
C LYS A 237 -15.54 8.99 -5.72
N THR A 238 -15.26 7.69 -5.62
CA THR A 238 -16.09 6.77 -4.83
C THR A 238 -16.08 7.14 -3.34
N ILE A 239 -14.91 7.47 -2.77
CA ILE A 239 -14.80 7.91 -1.37
C ILE A 239 -15.56 9.21 -1.13
N LEU A 240 -15.41 10.21 -2.00
CA LEU A 240 -16.14 11.47 -1.91
C LEU A 240 -17.65 11.30 -2.10
N HIS A 241 -18.06 10.38 -2.98
CA HIS A 241 -19.48 10.05 -3.11
C HIS A 241 -20.01 9.41 -1.83
N LEU A 242 -19.30 8.43 -1.24
CA LEU A 242 -19.69 7.84 0.03
C LEU A 242 -19.77 8.90 1.15
N GLN A 243 -18.79 9.81 1.21
CA GLN A 243 -18.80 10.95 2.11
C GLN A 243 -20.07 11.79 1.96
N SER A 244 -20.50 12.07 0.72
CA SER A 244 -21.73 12.83 0.44
C SER A 244 -23.02 12.14 0.92
N THR A 245 -22.98 10.84 1.20
CA THR A 245 -24.13 10.10 1.75
C THR A 245 -24.19 10.14 3.27
N TYR A 246 -23.14 10.61 3.95
CA TYR A 246 -23.13 10.75 5.40
C TYR A 246 -23.92 12.01 5.81
N LYS A 247 -24.44 12.00 7.04
CA LYS A 247 -25.10 13.17 7.61
C LYS A 247 -24.11 14.35 7.58
N ASP A 248 -24.55 15.48 7.03
CA ASP A 248 -23.77 16.71 6.88
C ASP A 248 -22.49 16.57 6.02
N GLY A 249 -22.34 15.45 5.29
CA GLY A 249 -21.18 15.16 4.46
C GLY A 249 -19.86 15.00 5.24
N ILE A 250 -19.92 14.80 6.56
CA ILE A 250 -18.74 14.74 7.42
C ILE A 250 -18.14 13.34 7.33
N TRP A 251 -16.90 13.23 6.85
CA TRP A 251 -16.22 11.93 6.76
C TRP A 251 -15.77 11.43 8.13
N ASN A 252 -15.93 10.13 8.38
CA ASN A 252 -15.42 9.49 9.58
C ASN A 252 -15.00 8.04 9.28
N GLU A 253 -13.79 7.66 9.67
CA GLU A 253 -13.22 6.34 9.46
C GLU A 253 -12.34 5.92 10.64
N LYS A 254 -12.09 4.60 10.73
CA LYS A 254 -11.13 4.00 11.67
C LYS A 254 -9.90 3.41 10.96
N SER A 255 -9.81 3.59 9.65
CA SER A 255 -8.74 3.13 8.77
C SER A 255 -8.36 4.32 7.91
N ASN A 256 -7.09 4.75 7.88
CA ASN A 256 -6.53 5.95 7.19
C ASN A 256 -6.76 6.01 5.65
N LEU A 257 -7.91 5.54 5.18
CA LEU A 257 -8.31 5.39 3.80
C LEU A 257 -8.40 6.73 3.11
N TYR A 258 -8.84 7.78 3.80
CA TYR A 258 -8.84 9.12 3.23
C TYR A 258 -7.42 9.56 2.84
N CYS A 259 -6.41 9.17 3.63
CA CYS A 259 -5.01 9.38 3.29
C CYS A 259 -4.57 8.50 2.10
N TYR A 260 -4.76 7.17 2.18
CA TYR A 260 -4.36 6.22 1.14
C TYR A 260 -5.00 6.46 -0.22
N ILE A 261 -6.24 6.99 -0.23
CA ILE A 261 -7.01 7.19 -1.44
C ILE A 261 -7.07 8.65 -1.83
N VAL A 262 -7.62 9.56 -1.01
CA VAL A 262 -7.89 10.94 -1.45
C VAL A 262 -6.61 11.77 -1.47
N PHE A 263 -5.89 11.85 -0.35
CA PHE A 263 -4.67 12.68 -0.29
C PHE A 263 -3.59 12.16 -1.22
N LYS A 264 -3.36 10.84 -1.26
CA LYS A 264 -2.43 10.23 -2.21
C LYS A 264 -2.79 10.59 -3.66
N THR A 265 -4.07 10.55 -4.04
CA THR A 265 -4.47 10.91 -5.41
C THR A 265 -4.14 12.36 -5.74
N ILE A 266 -4.33 13.29 -4.79
CA ILE A 266 -3.98 14.70 -4.99
C ILE A 266 -2.48 14.87 -5.23
N LEU A 267 -1.66 14.16 -4.43
CA LEU A 267 -0.21 14.16 -4.59
C LEU A 267 0.21 13.56 -5.95
N LEU A 268 -0.34 12.40 -6.30
CA LEU A 268 -0.01 11.66 -7.53
C LEU A 268 -0.45 12.40 -8.79
N TYR A 269 -1.67 12.96 -8.81
CA TYR A 269 -2.18 13.73 -9.95
C TYR A 269 -1.30 14.94 -10.28
N ASN A 270 -0.70 15.54 -9.24
CA ASN A 270 0.14 16.73 -9.38
C ASN A 270 1.65 16.43 -9.28
N LEU A 271 2.08 15.19 -9.51
CA LEU A 271 3.44 14.69 -9.25
C LEU A 271 4.56 15.60 -9.78
N ASN A 272 4.43 16.12 -11.01
CA ASN A 272 5.45 16.99 -11.62
C ASN A 272 5.62 18.32 -10.87
N LYS A 273 4.53 18.88 -10.31
CA LYS A 273 4.60 20.09 -9.47
C LYS A 273 5.14 19.73 -8.08
N LEU A 274 4.75 18.58 -7.54
CA LEU A 274 5.20 18.10 -6.24
C LEU A 274 6.73 17.94 -6.22
N PHE A 275 7.32 17.29 -7.23
CA PHE A 275 8.76 17.11 -7.33
C PHE A 275 9.58 18.40 -7.37
N LYS A 276 8.99 19.53 -7.75
CA LYS A 276 9.66 20.84 -7.72
C LYS A 276 9.83 21.39 -6.30
N ILE A 277 8.94 21.00 -5.38
CA ILE A 277 8.92 21.50 -3.99
C ILE A 277 9.33 20.42 -2.97
N TYR A 278 9.31 19.15 -3.37
CA TYR A 278 9.59 18.04 -2.47
C TYR A 278 11.07 18.01 -2.10
N THR A 279 11.34 17.74 -0.83
CA THR A 279 12.68 17.58 -0.26
C THR A 279 12.75 16.29 0.54
N PHE A 280 13.97 15.83 0.81
CA PHE A 280 14.21 14.65 1.65
C PHE A 280 14.97 15.07 2.91
N PRO A 281 14.38 14.94 4.11
CA PRO A 281 12.95 14.71 4.37
C PRO A 281 12.08 15.89 3.89
N TYR A 282 10.78 15.66 3.72
CA TYR A 282 9.84 16.70 3.30
C TYR A 282 9.34 17.55 4.48
N ASP A 283 8.94 18.79 4.21
CA ASP A 283 8.28 19.66 5.18
C ASP A 283 6.76 19.39 5.22
N THR A 284 6.25 19.02 6.39
CA THR A 284 4.83 18.67 6.60
C THR A 284 3.90 19.86 6.36
N ASN A 285 4.29 21.09 6.67
CA ASN A 285 3.51 22.30 6.38
C ASN A 285 3.40 22.54 4.87
N ILE A 286 4.49 22.33 4.14
CA ILE A 286 4.50 22.47 2.68
C ILE A 286 3.58 21.43 2.05
N ILE A 287 3.67 20.17 2.47
CA ILE A 287 2.81 19.10 1.94
C ILE A 287 1.34 19.31 2.31
N THR A 288 1.04 19.76 3.53
CA THR A 288 -0.32 20.14 3.96
C THR A 288 -0.93 21.16 3.01
N LYS A 289 -0.26 22.30 2.83
CA LYS A 289 -0.71 23.38 1.95
C LYS A 289 -0.83 22.91 0.51
N TYR A 290 0.11 22.06 0.07
CA TYR A 290 0.08 21.51 -1.27
C TYR A 290 -1.17 20.65 -1.52
N ILE A 291 -1.51 19.75 -0.60
CA ILE A 291 -2.72 18.92 -0.69
C ILE A 291 -3.97 19.81 -0.77
N ILE A 292 -4.09 20.79 0.13
CA ILE A 292 -5.21 21.73 0.16
C ILE A 292 -5.34 22.48 -1.17
N ASN A 293 -4.27 23.14 -1.60
CA ASN A 293 -4.27 24.02 -2.78
C ASN A 293 -4.48 23.28 -4.11
N ASN A 294 -4.14 21.99 -4.17
CA ASN A 294 -4.27 21.18 -5.39
C ASN A 294 -5.45 20.19 -5.36
N SER A 295 -6.33 20.29 -4.36
CA SER A 295 -7.50 19.40 -4.21
C SER A 295 -8.68 19.73 -5.13
N GLY A 296 -8.69 20.92 -5.74
CA GLY A 296 -9.87 21.44 -6.45
C GLY A 296 -10.41 20.53 -7.56
N PHE A 297 -9.53 19.82 -8.29
CA PHE A 297 -9.95 18.92 -9.37
C PHE A 297 -10.78 17.73 -8.86
N ILE A 298 -10.51 17.25 -7.64
CA ILE A 298 -11.18 16.08 -7.09
C ILE A 298 -12.47 16.46 -6.38
N ILE A 299 -12.43 17.53 -5.57
CA ILE A 299 -13.59 18.02 -4.81
C ILE A 299 -14.69 18.51 -5.75
N LYS A 300 -14.37 19.32 -6.78
CA LYS A 300 -15.35 19.83 -7.75
C LYS A 300 -15.99 18.73 -8.60
N SER A 301 -15.26 17.61 -8.80
CA SER A 301 -15.74 16.50 -9.62
C SER A 301 -16.67 15.53 -8.88
N GLY A 302 -16.61 15.47 -7.54
CA GLY A 302 -17.45 14.61 -6.71
C GLY A 302 -18.92 15.05 -6.61
N LEU A 303 -19.23 16.31 -6.94
CA LEU A 303 -20.58 16.88 -6.87
C LEU A 303 -21.45 16.60 -8.12
N LYS A 304 -20.90 16.02 -9.19
CA LYS A 304 -21.69 15.55 -10.34
C LYS A 304 -22.18 14.12 -10.08
N LYS A 305 -23.51 13.92 -10.03
CA LYS A 305 -24.21 12.65 -9.80
C LYS A 305 -23.58 11.49 -10.60
N TYR A 306 -22.76 10.68 -9.95
CA TYR A 306 -22.29 9.40 -10.49
C TYR A 306 -23.35 8.33 -10.20
N LYS A 307 -23.95 7.77 -11.25
CA LYS A 307 -24.81 6.57 -11.15
C LYS A 307 -23.92 5.33 -11.25
N ASN A 308 -24.08 4.41 -10.30
CA ASN A 308 -23.66 3.01 -10.28
C ASN A 308 -22.41 2.65 -11.11
N THR A 309 -21.25 2.61 -10.45
CA THR A 309 -20.15 1.72 -10.88
C THR A 309 -19.78 0.82 -9.72
N GLY A 310 -19.94 -0.49 -9.92
CA GLY A 310 -19.49 -1.51 -8.99
C GLY A 310 -18.01 -1.33 -8.64
N PHE A 311 -17.70 -1.63 -7.39
CA PHE A 311 -16.38 -1.54 -6.81
C PHE A 311 -15.54 -2.76 -7.18
N THR A 312 -14.38 -2.57 -7.82
CA THR A 312 -13.35 -3.61 -7.93
C THR A 312 -12.03 -3.01 -7.49
N PHE A 313 -11.54 -3.41 -6.32
CA PHE A 313 -10.10 -3.37 -6.08
C PHE A 313 -9.48 -4.48 -6.93
N GLY A 314 -8.57 -4.08 -7.80
CA GLY A 314 -7.95 -4.96 -8.77
C GLY A 314 -7.79 -4.22 -10.09
N TYR A 315 -6.56 -4.21 -10.61
CA TYR A 315 -6.36 -4.00 -12.03
C TYR A 315 -7.30 -4.95 -12.79
N ASN A 316 -7.91 -4.46 -13.87
CA ASN A 316 -8.23 -5.31 -15.00
C ASN A 316 -6.90 -5.83 -15.55
N THR A 317 -6.29 -6.79 -14.86
CA THR A 317 -5.49 -7.78 -15.55
C THR A 317 -6.53 -8.59 -16.31
N LYS A 318 -6.72 -8.24 -17.58
CA LYS A 318 -7.04 -9.31 -18.52
C LYS A 318 -5.96 -10.35 -18.25
N SER A 319 -6.37 -11.48 -17.68
CA SER A 319 -5.64 -12.72 -17.73
C SER A 319 -5.41 -13.03 -19.21
N SER A 320 -4.37 -12.46 -19.80
CA SER A 320 -3.71 -13.11 -20.92
C SER A 320 -2.79 -14.13 -20.28
N SER A 321 -3.35 -15.32 -20.14
CA SER A 321 -2.60 -16.57 -20.09
C SER A 321 -1.34 -16.47 -20.94
N VAL A 322 -0.19 -16.48 -20.30
CA VAL A 322 0.94 -17.38 -20.59
C VAL A 322 1.55 -17.74 -19.24
#